data_AF-A0A6J8CZF8-F1
#
_entry.id   AF-A0A6J8CZF8-F1
#
_cell.length_a   1.000
_cell.length_b   1.000
_cell.length_c   1.000
_cell.angle_alpha   90.00
_cell.angle_beta   90.00
_cell.angle_gamma   90.00
#
_symmetry.space_group_name_H-M   'P 1'
#
loop_
_entity.id
_entity.type
_entity.pdbx_description
1 polymer ?
#
loop_
_entity_poly.entity_id
_entity_poly.type
_entity_poly.pdbx_seq_one_letter_code
_entity_poly.pdbx_strand_id
1 'polypeptide(L)'
;MAKFKTLCSTKSQVSKDCVENKRYKLKSIPNEIFPSDLSKIALQSIITQIERTRETQANIDEIYSKLCDVITDEMNNKIPRFSTSTNTRKCLKMNKPFWNDKLRILWNDMHAKENQFLKFKGKASVKSKLRLDFKSAQTIFDRKLQTCERQHRQSFCIDIEIMTTKNPNAFWKK
;
A
#
# COMPACT_ATOMS: atom_id res chain seq x y z
N MET A 1 -4.99 51.17 -9.87
CA MET A 1 -5.22 49.71 -9.75
C MET A 1 -3.92 48.98 -10.07
N ALA A 2 -3.14 48.65 -9.03
CA ALA A 2 -1.80 48.09 -9.16
C ALA A 2 -1.85 46.54 -9.11
N LYS A 3 -1.18 45.90 -10.07
CA LYS A 3 -1.01 44.44 -10.17
C LYS A 3 0.15 44.01 -9.27
N PHE A 4 -0.12 43.20 -8.25
CA PHE A 4 0.94 42.53 -7.48
C PHE A 4 1.25 41.16 -8.11
N LYS A 5 2.42 41.08 -8.76
CA LYS A 5 3.11 39.82 -9.05
C LYS A 5 3.76 39.35 -7.76
N THR A 6 3.38 38.19 -7.25
CA THR A 6 4.17 37.48 -6.24
C THR A 6 5.31 36.75 -6.94
N LEU A 7 6.52 37.20 -6.63
CA LEU A 7 7.78 36.60 -7.04
C LEU A 7 8.04 35.32 -6.24
N CYS A 8 8.57 34.36 -6.97
CA CYS A 8 9.14 33.09 -6.57
C CYS A 8 10.19 33.26 -5.44
N SER A 9 10.16 32.41 -4.42
CA SER A 9 11.27 32.23 -3.47
C SER A 9 11.56 30.74 -3.29
N THR A 10 12.59 30.32 -4.05
CA THR A 10 13.57 29.25 -3.82
C THR A 10 13.18 28.12 -2.86
N LYS A 11 12.78 26.97 -3.44
CA LYS A 11 12.95 25.66 -2.78
C LYS A 11 14.43 25.29 -2.85
N SER A 12 15.08 25.18 -1.70
CA SER A 12 16.41 24.59 -1.56
C SER A 12 16.45 23.20 -2.20
N GLN A 13 17.35 23.01 -3.16
CA GLN A 13 17.72 21.70 -3.68
C GLN A 13 18.58 20.99 -2.62
N VAL A 14 17.96 20.15 -1.80
CA VAL A 14 18.69 19.09 -1.10
C VAL A 14 18.78 17.93 -2.08
N SER A 15 20.02 17.52 -2.34
CA SER A 15 20.41 16.35 -3.13
C SER A 15 19.55 15.13 -2.78
N LYS A 16 18.85 14.60 -3.78
CA LYS A 16 18.14 13.32 -3.68
C LYS A 16 19.16 12.20 -3.79
N ASP A 17 19.78 11.83 -2.68
CA ASP A 17 20.27 10.47 -2.56
C ASP A 17 19.06 9.55 -2.36
N CYS A 18 19.02 8.46 -3.13
CA CYS A 18 18.02 7.41 -3.04
C CYS A 18 18.15 6.72 -1.67
N VAL A 19 17.53 7.29 -0.63
CA VAL A 19 17.39 6.60 0.65
C VAL A 19 16.39 5.46 0.46
N GLU A 20 16.89 4.26 0.19
CA GLU A 20 16.09 3.05 0.27
C GLU A 20 15.44 2.99 1.66
N ASN A 21 14.11 2.97 1.69
CA ASN A 21 13.33 2.81 2.93
C ASN A 21 13.50 1.38 3.49
N LYS A 22 14.66 1.10 4.06
CA LYS A 22 15.01 -0.17 4.69
C LYS A 22 14.29 -0.26 6.04
N ARG A 23 13.39 -1.25 6.19
CA ARG A 23 12.69 -1.53 7.45
C ARG A 23 13.30 -2.76 8.11
N TYR A 24 13.75 -2.61 9.36
CA TYR A 24 14.37 -3.66 10.15
C TYR A 24 13.40 -4.24 11.18
N LYS A 25 13.54 -5.54 11.50
CA LYS A 25 12.72 -6.21 12.52
C LYS A 25 13.23 -5.87 13.92
N LEU A 26 12.80 -4.74 14.48
CA LEU A 26 13.25 -4.27 15.80
C LEU A 26 12.94 -5.24 16.96
N LYS A 27 11.92 -6.11 16.81
CA LYS A 27 11.55 -7.12 17.82
C LYS A 27 12.46 -8.36 17.84
N SER A 28 13.37 -8.49 16.86
CA SER A 28 14.26 -9.65 16.67
C SER A 28 15.72 -9.22 16.68
N ILE A 29 16.03 -8.15 17.40
CA ILE A 29 17.39 -7.67 17.59
C ILE A 29 18.05 -8.59 18.64
N PRO A 30 19.17 -9.29 18.32
CA PRO A 30 19.92 -10.05 19.32
C PRO A 30 20.44 -9.14 20.43
N ASN A 31 20.51 -9.61 21.67
CA ASN A 31 21.01 -8.82 22.80
C ASN A 31 22.47 -8.35 22.59
N GLU A 32 23.25 -9.10 21.81
CA GLU A 32 24.60 -8.74 21.37
C GLU A 32 24.56 -8.21 19.93
N ILE A 33 24.23 -6.93 19.77
CA ILE A 33 24.12 -6.28 18.45
C ILE A 33 25.50 -6.00 17.86
N PHE A 34 26.43 -5.55 18.71
CA PHE A 34 27.78 -5.11 18.33
C PHE A 34 28.89 -5.96 18.99
N PRO A 35 28.90 -7.31 18.84
CA PRO A 35 29.92 -8.15 19.47
C PRO A 35 31.29 -8.02 18.78
N SER A 36 31.32 -7.53 17.54
CA SER A 36 32.54 -7.42 16.73
C SER A 36 33.53 -6.45 17.37
N ASP A 37 34.77 -6.89 17.54
CA ASP A 37 35.82 -6.03 18.07
C ASP A 37 36.10 -4.83 17.15
N LEU A 38 35.84 -4.98 15.85
CA LEU A 38 35.93 -3.90 14.88
C LEU A 38 34.88 -2.80 15.14
N SER A 39 33.64 -3.17 15.48
CA SER A 39 32.60 -2.18 15.81
C SER A 39 32.87 -1.50 17.14
N LYS A 40 33.44 -2.22 18.12
CA LYS A 40 33.85 -1.64 19.41
C LYS A 40 34.98 -0.63 19.23
N ILE A 41 36.02 -1.00 18.47
CA ILE A 41 37.16 -0.12 18.18
C ILE A 41 36.71 1.14 17.42
N ALA A 42 35.82 0.98 16.42
CA ALA A 42 35.27 2.10 15.67
C ALA A 42 34.47 3.07 16.57
N LEU A 43 33.57 2.53 17.41
CA LEU A 43 32.81 3.34 18.37
C LEU A 43 33.72 4.08 19.35
N GLN A 44 34.75 3.42 19.85
CA GLN A 44 35.68 4.01 20.80
C GLN A 44 36.56 5.10 20.16
N SER A 45 36.95 4.92 18.89
CA SER A 45 37.62 5.95 18.11
C SER A 45 36.73 7.19 17.89
N ILE A 46 35.43 6.98 17.62
CA ILE A 46 34.46 8.06 17.46
C ILE A 46 34.27 8.83 18.77
N ILE A 47 34.11 8.13 19.89
CA ILE A 47 33.98 8.75 21.22
C ILE A 47 35.22 9.60 21.54
N THR A 48 36.42 9.04 21.33
CA THR A 48 37.69 9.75 21.56
C THR A 48 37.82 10.98 20.66
N GLN A 49 37.29 10.92 19.43
CA GLN A 49 37.29 12.05 18.51
C GLN A 49 36.36 13.17 18.97
N ILE A 50 35.15 12.82 19.43
CA ILE A 50 34.18 13.77 20.02
C ILE A 50 34.82 14.50 21.21
N GLU A 51 35.42 13.74 22.13
CA GLU A 51 36.06 14.29 23.33
C GLU A 51 37.23 15.24 23.04
N ARG A 52 37.91 15.08 21.90
CA ARG A 52 39.09 15.90 21.52
C ARG A 52 38.74 17.16 20.75
N THR A 53 37.58 17.23 20.09
CA THR A 53 37.16 18.42 19.35
C THR A 53 36.56 19.48 20.28
N ARG A 54 37.15 20.69 20.34
CA ARG A 54 36.46 21.90 20.83
C ARG A 54 35.52 22.36 19.71
N GLU A 55 34.22 22.18 19.89
CA GLU A 55 33.28 21.92 18.80
C GLU A 55 32.83 23.16 17.99
N THR A 56 32.98 23.10 16.66
CA THR A 56 32.06 23.74 15.72
C THR A 56 31.00 22.72 15.31
N GLN A 57 29.74 23.16 15.16
CA GLN A 57 28.59 22.30 14.82
C GLN A 57 28.85 21.37 13.62
N ALA A 58 29.63 21.84 12.63
CA ALA A 58 29.99 21.07 11.44
C ALA A 58 30.75 19.77 11.76
N ASN A 59 31.61 19.79 12.79
CA ASN A 59 32.38 18.59 13.18
C ASN A 59 31.49 17.57 13.88
N ILE A 60 30.52 18.02 14.67
CA ILE A 60 29.52 17.15 15.32
C ILE A 60 28.67 16.47 14.25
N ASP A 61 28.20 17.23 13.26
CA ASP A 61 27.36 16.72 12.19
C ASP A 61 28.10 15.67 11.33
N GLU A 62 29.39 15.88 11.06
CA GLU A 62 30.23 14.92 10.34
C GLU A 62 30.43 13.63 11.14
N ILE A 63 30.72 13.74 12.44
CA ILE A 63 30.89 12.58 13.32
C ILE A 63 29.59 11.79 13.45
N TYR A 64 28.46 12.48 13.59
CA TYR A 64 27.14 11.86 13.65
C TYR A 64 26.82 11.10 12.36
N SER A 65 27.13 11.68 11.19
CA SER A 65 26.92 11.03 9.90
C SER A 65 27.74 9.73 9.80
N LYS A 66 29.01 9.77 10.20
CA LYS A 66 29.89 8.59 10.24
C LYS A 66 29.36 7.48 11.17
N LEU A 67 28.79 7.85 12.32
CA LEU A 67 28.16 6.90 13.23
C LEU A 67 26.93 6.23 12.61
N CYS A 68 26.07 7.02 11.95
CA CYS A 68 24.89 6.52 11.26
C CYS A 68 25.25 5.50 10.16
N ASP A 69 26.35 5.73 9.44
CA ASP A 69 26.83 4.80 8.40
C ASP A 69 27.26 3.46 9.00
N VAL A 70 28.08 3.49 10.06
CA VAL A 70 28.52 2.26 10.76
C VAL A 70 27.34 1.45 11.29
N ILE A 71 26.35 2.13 11.89
CA ILE A 71 25.14 1.46 12.38
C ILE A 71 24.34 0.86 11.22
N THR A 72 24.19 1.59 10.13
CA THR A 72 23.43 1.14 8.96
C THR A 72 24.07 -0.09 8.32
N ASP A 73 25.40 -0.15 8.25
CA ASP A 73 26.13 -1.29 7.71
C ASP A 73 26.01 -2.53 8.59
N GLU A 74 26.18 -2.39 9.91
CA GLU A 74 25.97 -3.50 10.85
C GLU A 74 24.53 -4.04 10.79
N MET A 75 23.54 -3.15 10.71
CA MET A 75 22.13 -3.54 10.54
C MET A 75 21.88 -4.24 9.21
N ASN A 76 22.51 -3.78 8.12
CA ASN A 76 22.39 -4.39 6.79
C ASN A 76 22.97 -5.81 6.76
N ASN A 77 24.05 -6.06 7.48
CA ASN A 77 24.76 -7.33 7.47
C ASN A 77 24.12 -8.38 8.39
N LYS A 78 23.59 -7.96 9.55
CA LYS A 78 23.12 -8.90 10.59
C LYS A 78 21.60 -9.06 10.68
N ILE A 79 20.81 -8.10 10.20
CA ILE A 79 19.35 -8.17 10.31
C ILE A 79 18.75 -8.67 8.99
N PRO A 80 18.02 -9.81 8.99
CA PRO A 80 17.31 -10.29 7.80
C PRO A 80 16.31 -9.24 7.29
N ARG A 81 16.48 -8.80 6.04
CA ARG A 81 15.61 -7.81 5.40
C ARG A 81 14.24 -8.40 5.06
N PHE A 82 13.20 -7.58 5.09
CA PHE A 82 11.94 -7.92 4.44
C PHE A 82 12.10 -7.80 2.93
N SER A 83 11.91 -8.90 2.19
CA SER A 83 11.49 -8.79 0.79
C SER A 83 10.06 -8.29 0.79
N THR A 84 9.82 -7.06 0.34
CA THR A 84 8.48 -6.59 -0.02
C THR A 84 7.98 -7.22 -1.33
N SER A 85 8.79 -8.07 -1.97
CA SER A 85 8.44 -8.83 -3.17
C SER A 85 8.07 -10.26 -2.81
N THR A 86 6.92 -10.46 -2.20
CA THR A 86 6.19 -11.71 -2.31
C THR A 86 4.72 -11.39 -2.41
N ASN A 87 4.19 -11.56 -3.62
CA ASN A 87 2.77 -11.70 -3.96
C ASN A 87 1.85 -11.46 -2.77
N THR A 88 1.31 -10.25 -2.66
CA THR A 88 0.10 -10.01 -1.87
C THR A 88 -0.86 -11.12 -2.25
N ARG A 89 -1.06 -12.09 -1.33
CA ARG A 89 -2.04 -13.16 -1.51
C ARG A 89 -3.29 -12.43 -1.95
N LYS A 90 -3.76 -12.70 -3.17
CA LYS A 90 -5.07 -12.21 -3.62
C LYS A 90 -5.99 -12.62 -2.49
N CYS A 91 -6.43 -11.67 -1.66
CA CYS A 91 -7.39 -11.97 -0.62
C CYS A 91 -8.47 -12.77 -1.31
N LEU A 92 -8.69 -14.01 -0.87
CA LEU A 92 -9.88 -14.75 -1.23
C LEU A 92 -11.01 -13.79 -0.90
N LYS A 93 -11.54 -13.12 -1.92
CA LYS A 93 -12.75 -12.35 -1.76
C LYS A 93 -13.74 -13.43 -1.38
N MET A 94 -14.09 -13.52 -0.08
CA MET A 94 -15.23 -14.30 0.36
C MET A 94 -16.32 -13.96 -0.63
N ASN A 95 -16.73 -14.96 -1.42
CA ASN A 95 -17.58 -14.74 -2.56
C ASN A 95 -18.79 -14.00 -2.02
N LYS A 96 -18.99 -12.76 -2.48
CA LYS A 96 -19.97 -11.86 -1.86
C LYS A 96 -21.28 -12.64 -1.78
N PRO A 97 -22.00 -12.68 -0.64
CA PRO A 97 -23.14 -13.60 -0.47
C PRO A 97 -24.29 -13.31 -1.45
N PHE A 98 -24.30 -12.12 -2.04
CA PHE A 98 -25.22 -11.70 -3.09
C PHE A 98 -24.73 -12.00 -4.53
N TRP A 99 -23.56 -12.63 -4.68
CA TRP A 99 -23.01 -13.04 -5.97
C TRP A 99 -23.72 -14.30 -6.47
N ASN A 100 -24.49 -14.14 -7.54
CA ASN A 100 -25.30 -15.22 -8.12
C ASN A 100 -24.85 -15.57 -9.55
N ASP A 101 -25.38 -16.66 -10.10
CA ASP A 101 -25.03 -17.11 -11.45
C ASP A 101 -25.38 -16.07 -12.52
N LYS A 102 -26.43 -15.28 -12.31
CA LYS A 102 -26.80 -14.18 -13.22
C LYS A 102 -25.70 -13.10 -13.27
N LEU A 103 -25.16 -12.72 -12.13
CA LEU A 103 -24.03 -11.78 -12.05
C LEU A 103 -22.76 -12.38 -12.67
N ARG A 104 -22.55 -13.69 -12.50
CA ARG A 104 -21.43 -14.40 -13.14
C ARG A 104 -21.54 -14.38 -14.67
N ILE A 105 -22.74 -14.59 -15.22
CA ILE A 105 -23.00 -14.51 -16.66
C ILE A 105 -22.73 -13.09 -17.17
N LEU A 106 -23.27 -12.07 -16.51
CA LEU A 106 -23.06 -10.66 -16.88
C LEU A 106 -21.59 -10.23 -16.77
N TRP A 107 -20.91 -10.70 -15.72
CA TRP A 107 -19.47 -10.48 -15.54
C TRP A 107 -18.67 -11.07 -16.70
N ASN A 108 -18.94 -12.33 -17.06
CA ASN A 108 -18.26 -12.99 -18.16
C ASN A 108 -18.52 -12.30 -19.51
N ASP A 109 -19.76 -11.86 -19.78
CA ASP A 109 -20.09 -11.11 -20.99
C ASP A 109 -19.35 -9.77 -21.04
N MET A 110 -19.39 -8.98 -19.95
CA MET A 110 -18.64 -7.72 -19.84
C MET A 110 -17.14 -7.96 -20.08
N HIS A 111 -16.56 -8.98 -19.46
CA HIS A 111 -15.14 -9.32 -19.62
C HIS A 111 -14.79 -9.75 -21.05
N ALA A 112 -15.69 -10.49 -21.72
CA ALA A 112 -15.51 -10.89 -23.11
C ALA A 112 -15.49 -9.67 -24.04
N LYS A 113 -16.42 -8.71 -23.84
CA LYS A 113 -16.47 -7.45 -24.58
C LYS A 113 -15.25 -6.57 -24.33
N GLU A 114 -14.78 -6.50 -23.09
CA GLU A 114 -13.54 -5.80 -22.74
C GLU A 114 -12.33 -6.39 -23.47
N ASN A 115 -12.20 -7.73 -23.45
CA ASN A 115 -11.12 -8.42 -24.14
C ASN A 115 -11.16 -8.18 -25.66
N GLN A 116 -12.35 -8.18 -26.26
CA GLN A 116 -12.52 -7.84 -27.68
C GLN A 116 -12.06 -6.40 -27.97
N PHE A 117 -12.46 -5.44 -27.15
CA PHE A 117 -12.05 -4.03 -27.30
C PHE A 117 -10.53 -3.83 -27.14
N LEU A 118 -9.92 -4.45 -26.13
CA LEU A 118 -8.49 -4.30 -25.83
C LEU A 118 -7.59 -4.97 -26.88
N LYS A 119 -7.97 -6.15 -27.37
CA LYS A 119 -7.19 -6.90 -28.36
C LYS A 119 -7.36 -6.38 -29.79
N PHE A 120 -8.37 -5.56 -30.06
CA PHE A 120 -8.65 -5.08 -31.41
C PHE A 120 -7.61 -4.06 -31.92
N LYS A 121 -6.96 -4.40 -33.04
CA LYS A 121 -5.96 -3.58 -33.76
C LYS A 121 -6.41 -3.22 -35.18
N GLY A 122 -7.64 -2.73 -35.34
CA GLY A 122 -8.20 -2.35 -36.64
C GLY A 122 -8.71 -0.90 -36.71
N LYS A 123 -9.64 -0.64 -37.63
CA LYS A 123 -10.21 0.70 -37.89
C LYS A 123 -10.80 1.34 -36.62
N ALA A 124 -10.56 2.65 -36.45
CA ALA A 124 -11.01 3.40 -35.28
C ALA A 124 -12.54 3.37 -35.08
N SER A 125 -13.33 3.39 -36.15
CA SER A 125 -14.80 3.31 -36.08
C SER A 125 -15.29 2.02 -35.42
N VAL A 126 -14.70 0.88 -35.78
CA VAL A 126 -15.02 -0.44 -35.20
C VAL A 126 -14.58 -0.48 -33.73
N LYS A 127 -13.41 0.08 -33.42
CA LYS A 127 -12.93 0.17 -32.03
C LYS A 127 -13.85 1.03 -31.15
N SER A 128 -14.40 2.11 -31.71
CA SER A 128 -15.39 2.95 -31.03
C SER A 128 -16.67 2.17 -30.72
N LYS A 129 -17.17 1.39 -31.69
CA LYS A 129 -18.33 0.51 -31.47
C LYS A 129 -18.07 -0.53 -30.37
N LEU A 130 -16.92 -1.20 -30.40
CA LEU A 130 -16.54 -2.16 -29.35
C LEU A 130 -16.44 -1.51 -27.97
N ARG A 131 -15.98 -0.25 -27.89
CA ARG A 131 -15.97 0.53 -26.65
C ARG A 131 -17.38 0.79 -26.12
N LEU A 132 -18.32 1.15 -27.00
CA LEU A 132 -19.73 1.35 -26.64
C LEU A 132 -20.37 0.05 -26.15
N ASP A 133 -20.11 -1.07 -26.83
CA ASP A 133 -20.61 -2.39 -26.44
C ASP A 133 -20.09 -2.78 -25.04
N PHE A 134 -18.79 -2.59 -24.80
CA PHE A 134 -18.20 -2.81 -23.47
C PHE A 134 -18.83 -1.91 -22.40
N LYS A 135 -19.02 -0.62 -22.69
CA LYS A 135 -19.64 0.32 -21.75
C LYS A 135 -21.10 -0.02 -21.44
N SER A 136 -21.83 -0.51 -22.43
CA SER A 136 -23.20 -1.01 -22.24
C SER A 136 -23.21 -2.22 -21.31
N ALA A 137 -22.38 -3.23 -21.60
CA ALA A 137 -22.27 -4.43 -20.76
C ALA A 137 -21.83 -4.10 -19.32
N GLN A 138 -20.87 -3.18 -19.15
CA GLN A 138 -20.44 -2.66 -17.85
C GLN A 138 -21.62 -2.04 -17.08
N THR A 139 -22.38 -1.15 -17.73
CA THR A 139 -23.53 -0.49 -17.09
C THR A 139 -24.60 -1.48 -16.65
N ILE A 140 -24.88 -2.51 -17.47
CA ILE A 140 -25.84 -3.57 -17.15
C ILE A 140 -25.36 -4.38 -15.94
N PHE A 141 -24.09 -4.80 -15.94
CA PHE A 141 -23.48 -5.53 -14.83
C PHE A 141 -23.52 -4.72 -13.54
N ASP A 142 -23.06 -3.47 -13.56
CA ASP A 142 -22.99 -2.60 -12.39
C ASP A 142 -24.37 -2.33 -11.79
N ARG A 143 -25.37 -2.05 -12.65
CA ARG A 143 -26.76 -1.86 -12.22
C ARG A 143 -27.28 -3.12 -11.53
N LYS A 144 -27.04 -4.30 -12.12
CA LYS A 144 -27.52 -5.56 -11.54
C LYS A 144 -26.80 -5.90 -10.23
N LEU A 145 -25.51 -5.63 -10.16
CA LEU A 145 -24.68 -5.83 -8.97
C LEU A 145 -25.23 -5.00 -7.79
N GLN A 146 -25.50 -3.71 -8.04
CA GLN A 146 -26.09 -2.83 -7.05
C GLN A 146 -27.47 -3.30 -6.59
N THR A 147 -28.32 -3.75 -7.52
CA THR A 147 -29.63 -4.30 -7.16
C THR A 147 -29.51 -5.53 -6.26
N CYS A 148 -28.67 -6.49 -6.62
CA CYS A 148 -28.48 -7.70 -5.82
C CYS A 148 -27.89 -7.39 -4.44
N GLU A 149 -26.95 -6.45 -4.36
CA GLU A 149 -26.40 -5.99 -3.09
C GLU A 149 -27.47 -5.35 -2.20
N ARG A 150 -28.29 -4.44 -2.75
CA ARG A 150 -29.39 -3.81 -2.01
C ARG A 150 -30.41 -4.83 -1.52
N GLN A 151 -30.79 -5.78 -2.37
CA GLN A 151 -31.73 -6.85 -2.03
C GLN A 151 -31.20 -7.72 -0.89
N HIS A 152 -29.93 -8.11 -0.93
CA HIS A 152 -29.32 -8.88 0.15
C HIS A 152 -29.25 -8.09 1.46
N ARG A 153 -28.88 -6.81 1.42
CA ARG A 153 -28.90 -5.95 2.62
C ARG A 153 -30.32 -5.84 3.19
N GLN A 154 -31.32 -5.66 2.33
CA GLN A 154 -32.71 -5.58 2.75
C GLN A 154 -33.20 -6.90 3.37
N SER A 155 -32.93 -8.05 2.74
CA SER A 155 -33.32 -9.34 3.30
C SER A 155 -32.65 -9.58 4.64
N PHE A 156 -31.37 -9.23 4.77
CA PHE A 156 -30.64 -9.34 6.03
C PHE A 156 -31.24 -8.48 7.15
N CYS A 157 -31.67 -7.24 6.85
CA CYS A 157 -32.37 -6.40 7.83
C CYS A 157 -33.72 -7.02 8.24
N ILE A 158 -34.50 -7.50 7.27
CA ILE A 158 -35.79 -8.16 7.53
C ILE A 158 -35.59 -9.42 8.37
N ASP A 159 -34.58 -10.23 8.06
CA ASP A 159 -34.24 -11.44 8.82
C ASP A 159 -33.92 -11.09 10.28
N ILE A 160 -33.16 -10.01 10.50
CA ILE A 160 -32.90 -9.50 11.85
C ILE A 160 -34.22 -9.12 12.53
N GLU A 161 -35.04 -8.26 11.92
CA GLU A 161 -36.32 -7.80 12.49
C GLU A 161 -37.26 -8.96 12.86
N ILE A 162 -37.33 -9.99 12.00
CA ILE A 162 -38.11 -11.21 12.24
C ILE A 162 -37.53 -11.98 13.43
N MET A 163 -36.21 -12.11 13.55
CA MET A 163 -35.58 -12.80 14.68
C MET A 163 -35.81 -12.06 16.00
N THR A 164 -35.70 -10.72 16.01
CA THR A 164 -35.95 -9.92 17.21
C THR A 164 -37.40 -10.02 17.69
N THR A 165 -38.36 -10.07 16.75
CA THR A 165 -39.81 -10.12 17.09
C THR A 165 -40.29 -11.52 17.48
N LYS A 166 -39.73 -12.58 16.89
CA LYS A 166 -40.20 -13.96 17.14
C LYS A 166 -39.46 -14.69 18.26
N ASN A 167 -38.17 -14.39 18.48
CA ASN A 167 -37.38 -15.04 19.55
C ASN A 167 -36.18 -14.17 19.96
N PRO A 168 -36.37 -13.22 20.90
CA PRO A 168 -35.32 -12.29 21.33
C PRO A 168 -34.07 -12.98 21.87
N ASN A 169 -34.22 -14.17 22.47
CA ASN A 169 -33.11 -14.94 23.03
C ASN A 169 -32.26 -15.65 21.96
N ALA A 170 -32.79 -15.86 20.75
CA ALA A 170 -32.04 -16.41 19.62
C ALA A 170 -31.15 -15.36 18.94
N PHE A 171 -31.52 -14.09 19.00
CA PHE A 171 -30.76 -12.97 18.45
C PHE A 171 -29.35 -12.85 19.08
N TRP A 172 -29.23 -13.04 20.39
CA TRP A 172 -27.95 -12.93 21.12
C TRP A 172 -27.05 -14.17 21.04
N LYS A 173 -27.51 -15.28 20.43
CA LYS A 173 -26.75 -16.53 20.34
C LYS A 173 -25.97 -16.70 19.02
N LYS A 174 -26.09 -15.74 18.10
CA LYS A 174 -25.49 -15.76 16.76
C LYS A 174 -24.35 -14.75 16.68
#